data_AF-A0A0P8VIW4-F1
#
_entry.id   AF-A0A0P8VIW4-F1
#
_cell.length_a   1.000
_cell.length_b   1.000
_cell.length_c   1.000
_cell.angle_alpha   90.00
_cell.angle_beta   90.00
_cell.angle_gamma   90.00
#
_symmetry.space_group_name_H-M   'P 1'
#
loop_
_entity.id
_entity.type
_entity.pdbx_description
1 polymer ?
#
loop_
_entity_poly.entity_id
_entity_poly.type
_entity_poly.pdbx_seq_one_letter_code
_entity_poly.pdbx_strand_id
1 'polypeptide(L)'
;MKISDISSKNSKTLNKINEVSNKTDVNKIKFSQSLRVMEGLNKRERLDLLLKQIDKQAEKLSKKIDIGELIAYKKLVSQFMQEALESMVKFSKNGFLDRRGRHRIYAIIKKVDKELEKLTEDVLKKEKNNLNILKRLDDIRGLILDIYL
;
A
#
# COMPACT_ATOMS: atom_id res chain seq x y z
N MET A 1 35.74 -65.88 -20.79
CA MET A 1 34.56 -65.35 -20.07
C MET A 1 34.62 -63.83 -20.11
N LYS A 2 33.72 -63.17 -20.84
CA LYS A 2 33.63 -61.70 -20.97
C LYS A 2 32.60 -61.18 -19.96
N ILE A 3 32.99 -60.25 -19.09
CA ILE A 3 32.04 -59.49 -18.26
C ILE A 3 32.45 -58.01 -18.38
N SER A 4 31.92 -57.34 -19.40
CA SER A 4 32.18 -55.91 -19.62
C SER A 4 30.96 -55.19 -20.19
N ASP A 5 29.74 -55.51 -19.74
CA ASP A 5 28.50 -54.92 -20.29
C ASP A 5 27.46 -54.48 -19.24
N ILE A 6 27.89 -54.05 -18.04
CA ILE A 6 26.96 -53.57 -16.98
C ILE A 6 27.38 -52.20 -16.42
N SER A 7 27.71 -51.22 -17.27
CA SER A 7 27.96 -49.84 -16.80
C SER A 7 27.26 -48.72 -17.59
N SER A 8 26.55 -49.04 -18.69
CA SER A 8 26.01 -48.01 -19.59
C SER A 8 24.54 -47.60 -19.33
N LYS A 9 23.78 -48.31 -18.47
CA LYS A 9 22.33 -48.05 -18.31
C LYS A 9 21.92 -47.10 -17.17
N ASN A 10 22.83 -46.66 -16.30
CA ASN A 10 22.49 -45.84 -15.12
C ASN A 10 22.61 -44.32 -15.30
N SER A 11 23.05 -43.81 -16.45
CA SER A 11 23.15 -42.36 -16.69
C SER A 11 21.82 -41.72 -17.13
N LYS A 12 20.87 -42.50 -17.67
CA LYS A 12 19.56 -41.99 -18.12
C LYS A 12 18.55 -41.81 -16.97
N THR A 13 18.73 -42.48 -15.84
CA THR A 13 17.86 -42.37 -14.66
C THR A 13 18.24 -41.21 -13.74
N LEU A 14 19.52 -40.81 -13.66
CA LEU A 14 19.96 -39.64 -12.89
C LEU A 14 19.50 -38.30 -13.52
N ASN A 15 19.47 -38.19 -14.85
CA ASN A 15 19.04 -36.96 -15.52
C ASN A 15 17.53 -36.68 -15.37
N LYS A 16 16.71 -37.73 -15.20
CA LYS A 16 15.26 -37.57 -15.01
C LYS A 16 14.89 -37.08 -13.61
N ILE A 17 15.72 -37.36 -12.60
CA ILE A 17 15.50 -36.90 -11.22
C ILE A 17 15.83 -35.41 -11.09
N ASN A 18 16.87 -34.91 -11.78
CA ASN A 18 17.25 -33.49 -11.79
C ASN A 18 16.28 -32.58 -12.58
N GLU A 19 15.54 -33.11 -13.56
CA GLU A 19 14.52 -32.33 -14.27
C GLU A 19 13.21 -32.19 -13.48
N VAL A 20 12.88 -33.17 -12.63
CA VAL A 20 11.64 -33.16 -11.83
C VAL A 20 11.77 -32.23 -10.62
N SER A 21 12.92 -32.20 -9.95
CA SER A 21 13.21 -31.26 -8.85
C SER A 21 13.23 -29.80 -9.29
N ASN A 22 13.84 -29.51 -10.45
CA ASN A 22 13.84 -28.17 -11.03
C ASN A 22 12.43 -27.72 -11.45
N LYS A 23 11.56 -28.61 -11.96
CA LYS A 23 10.16 -28.27 -12.31
C LYS A 23 9.30 -27.95 -11.08
N THR A 24 9.49 -28.65 -9.97
CA THR A 24 8.77 -28.36 -8.72
C THR A 24 9.18 -27.03 -8.10
N ASP A 25 10.48 -26.69 -8.13
CA ASP A 25 10.97 -25.40 -7.63
C ASP A 25 10.56 -24.23 -8.52
N VAL A 26 10.59 -24.39 -9.85
CA VAL A 26 10.10 -23.36 -10.79
C VAL A 26 8.59 -23.12 -10.63
N ASN A 27 7.78 -24.17 -10.41
CA ASN A 27 6.35 -24.00 -10.14
C ASN A 27 6.08 -23.35 -8.78
N LYS A 28 6.86 -23.66 -7.75
CA LYS A 28 6.76 -23.02 -6.43
C LYS A 28 7.14 -21.53 -6.48
N ILE A 29 8.17 -21.18 -7.25
CA ILE A 29 8.56 -19.79 -7.52
C ILE A 29 7.42 -19.06 -8.26
N LYS A 30 6.86 -19.64 -9.32
CA LYS A 30 5.73 -19.07 -10.07
C LYS A 30 4.49 -18.86 -9.19
N PHE A 31 4.11 -19.84 -8.37
CA PHE A 31 3.01 -19.70 -7.42
C PHE A 31 3.26 -18.57 -6.41
N SER A 32 4.45 -18.53 -5.80
CA SER A 32 4.81 -17.49 -4.84
C SER A 32 4.81 -16.08 -5.46
N GLN A 33 5.17 -15.97 -6.74
CA GLN A 33 5.14 -14.73 -7.49
C GLN A 33 3.70 -14.30 -7.79
N SER A 34 2.85 -15.22 -8.25
CA SER A 34 1.42 -14.95 -8.44
C SER A 34 0.73 -14.51 -7.14
N LEU A 35 1.04 -15.16 -6.02
CA LEU A 35 0.49 -14.80 -4.72
C LEU A 35 0.91 -13.38 -4.31
N ARG A 36 2.18 -13.00 -4.49
CA ARG A 36 2.67 -11.63 -4.23
C ARG A 36 1.98 -10.59 -5.10
N VAL A 37 1.71 -10.90 -6.37
CA VAL A 37 0.96 -10.01 -7.27
C VAL A 37 -0.47 -9.83 -6.76
N MET A 38 -1.16 -10.92 -6.39
CA MET A 38 -2.51 -10.84 -5.84
C MET A 38 -2.57 -10.05 -4.52
N GLU A 39 -1.62 -10.25 -3.61
CA GLU A 39 -1.54 -9.44 -2.38
C GLU A 39 -1.37 -7.94 -2.67
N GLY A 40 -0.56 -7.60 -3.68
CA GLY A 40 -0.36 -6.22 -4.11
C GLY A 40 -1.63 -5.60 -4.72
N LEU A 41 -2.37 -6.36 -5.52
CA LEU A 41 -3.65 -5.94 -6.10
C LEU A 41 -4.70 -5.67 -5.01
N ASN A 42 -4.87 -6.60 -4.06
CA ASN A 42 -5.81 -6.44 -2.95
C ASN A 42 -5.52 -5.17 -2.11
N LYS A 43 -4.23 -4.85 -1.92
CA LYS A 43 -3.81 -3.63 -1.21
C LYS A 43 -4.16 -2.36 -1.97
N ARG A 44 -3.93 -2.34 -3.29
CA ARG A 44 -4.32 -1.21 -4.15
C ARG A 44 -5.84 -1.01 -4.13
N GLU A 45 -6.61 -2.09 -4.26
CA GLU A 45 -8.07 -2.03 -4.18
C GLU A 45 -8.54 -1.46 -2.83
N ARG A 46 -7.88 -1.83 -1.73
CA ARG A 46 -8.20 -1.28 -0.41
C ARG A 46 -7.89 0.21 -0.31
N LEU A 47 -6.76 0.66 -0.85
CA LEU A 47 -6.42 2.09 -0.91
C LEU A 47 -7.41 2.86 -1.79
N ASP A 48 -7.84 2.30 -2.92
CA ASP A 48 -8.86 2.91 -3.80
C ASP A 48 -10.20 3.07 -3.09
N LEU A 49 -10.62 2.05 -2.33
CA LEU A 49 -11.84 2.11 -1.53
C LEU A 49 -11.76 3.19 -0.46
N LEU A 50 -10.63 3.26 0.27
CA LEU A 50 -10.40 4.30 1.28
C LEU A 50 -10.39 5.69 0.67
N LEU A 51 -9.73 5.89 -0.47
CA LEU A 51 -9.69 7.16 -1.19
C LEU A 51 -11.10 7.62 -1.58
N LYS A 52 -11.91 6.73 -2.15
CA LYS A 52 -13.32 7.03 -2.48
C LYS A 52 -14.16 7.38 -1.25
N GLN A 53 -13.92 6.71 -0.12
CA GLN A 53 -14.61 7.02 1.14
C GLN A 53 -14.20 8.38 1.70
N ILE A 54 -12.90 8.71 1.64
CA ILE A 54 -12.37 10.02 2.05
C ILE A 54 -12.99 11.13 1.21
N ASP A 55 -13.07 10.96 -0.11
CA ASP A 55 -13.67 11.94 -1.02
C ASP A 55 -15.13 12.20 -0.69
N LYS A 56 -15.91 11.14 -0.51
CA LYS A 56 -17.32 11.23 -0.13
C LYS A 56 -17.50 11.91 1.23
N GLN A 57 -16.60 11.61 2.17
CA GLN A 57 -16.65 12.19 3.51
C GLN A 57 -16.23 13.67 3.52
N ALA A 58 -15.25 14.05 2.70
CA ALA A 58 -14.86 15.44 2.48
C ALA A 58 -16.03 16.26 1.91
N GLU A 59 -16.75 15.71 0.93
CA GLU A 59 -17.93 16.37 0.35
C GLU A 59 -19.06 16.57 1.38
N LYS A 60 -19.28 15.59 2.27
CA LYS A 60 -20.24 15.75 3.36
C LYS A 60 -19.83 16.83 4.35
N LEU A 61 -18.57 16.82 4.76
CA LEU A 61 -18.03 17.79 5.72
C LEU A 61 -18.02 19.22 5.14
N SER A 62 -17.79 19.38 3.83
CA SER A 62 -17.84 20.68 3.17
C SER A 62 -19.25 21.24 3.05
N LYS A 63 -20.26 20.36 2.85
CA LYS A 63 -21.68 20.75 2.83
C LYS A 63 -22.24 21.04 4.21
N LYS A 64 -21.85 20.25 5.21
CA LYS A 64 -22.31 20.37 6.60
C LYS A 64 -21.10 20.26 7.53
N ILE A 65 -20.63 21.41 7.99
CA ILE A 65 -19.55 21.49 8.98
C ILE A 65 -20.10 21.02 10.31
N ASP A 66 -19.79 19.77 10.65
CA ASP A 66 -20.20 19.10 11.88
C ASP A 66 -19.00 18.34 12.46
N ILE A 67 -18.91 18.32 13.79
CA ILE A 67 -17.83 17.65 14.52
C ILE A 67 -17.89 16.15 14.26
N GLY A 68 -19.09 15.58 14.14
CA GLY A 68 -19.27 14.16 13.80
C GLY A 68 -18.65 13.82 12.44
N GLU A 69 -18.91 14.64 11.42
CA GLU A 69 -18.37 14.47 10.07
C GLU A 69 -16.84 14.67 10.03
N LEU A 70 -16.31 15.59 10.85
CA LEU A 70 -14.86 15.78 11.03
C LEU A 70 -14.19 14.56 11.64
N ILE A 71 -14.76 13.99 12.70
CA ILE A 71 -14.22 12.78 13.34
C ILE A 71 -14.20 11.61 12.35
N ALA A 72 -15.29 11.42 11.59
CA ALA A 72 -15.36 10.40 10.56
C ALA A 72 -14.31 10.63 9.47
N TYR A 73 -14.13 11.87 9.02
CA TYR A 73 -13.09 12.23 8.03
C TYR A 73 -11.68 11.91 8.54
N LYS A 74 -11.32 12.38 9.74
CA LYS A 74 -10.01 12.12 10.37
C LYS A 74 -9.73 10.62 10.51
N LYS A 75 -10.74 9.83 10.87
CA LYS A 75 -10.62 8.37 10.99
C LYS A 75 -10.28 7.72 9.64
N LEU A 76 -10.96 8.11 8.57
CA LEU A 76 -10.70 7.57 7.23
C LEU A 76 -9.30 7.95 6.73
N VAL A 77 -8.90 9.22 6.91
CA VAL A 77 -7.54 9.68 6.54
C VAL A 77 -6.48 8.90 7.33
N SER A 78 -6.66 8.70 8.63
CA SER A 78 -5.74 7.91 9.46
C SER A 78 -5.62 6.46 8.99
N GLN A 79 -6.75 5.82 8.65
CA GLN A 79 -6.76 4.46 8.10
C GLN A 79 -6.01 4.36 6.76
N PHE A 80 -6.19 5.36 5.88
CA PHE A 80 -5.44 5.44 4.63
C PHE A 80 -3.93 5.56 4.87
N MET A 81 -3.51 6.47 5.76
CA MET A 81 -2.09 6.67 6.07
C MET A 81 -1.45 5.40 6.64
N GLN A 82 -2.18 4.64 7.45
CA GLN A 82 -1.70 3.36 7.97
C GLN A 82 -1.52 2.31 6.87
N GLU A 83 -2.52 2.12 6.00
CA GLU A 83 -2.43 1.15 4.90
C GLU A 83 -1.33 1.52 3.89
N ALA A 84 -1.15 2.82 3.62
CA ALA A 84 -0.08 3.32 2.77
C ALA A 84 1.32 3.06 3.38
N LEU A 85 1.48 3.31 4.68
CA LEU A 85 2.73 3.03 5.39
C LEU A 85 3.07 1.54 5.40
N GLU A 86 2.08 0.67 5.69
CA GLU A 86 2.26 -0.79 5.68
C GLU A 86 2.66 -1.31 4.29
N SER A 87 2.05 -0.76 3.25
CA SER A 87 2.39 -1.10 1.87
C SER A 87 3.85 -0.75 1.56
N MET A 88 4.32 0.43 1.98
CA MET A 88 5.71 0.84 1.78
C MET A 88 6.73 -0.06 2.50
N VAL A 89 6.48 -0.44 3.77
CA VAL A 89 7.40 -1.29 4.55
C VAL A 89 7.61 -2.65 3.87
N LYS A 90 6.56 -3.22 3.26
CA LYS A 90 6.68 -4.47 2.48
C LYS A 90 7.53 -4.29 1.20
N PHE A 91 7.42 -3.14 0.52
CA PHE A 91 8.23 -2.86 -0.68
C PHE A 91 9.71 -2.58 -0.36
N SER A 92 10.01 -1.95 0.79
CA SER A 92 11.39 -1.64 1.23
C SER A 92 12.28 -2.88 1.36
N LYS A 93 11.71 -4.04 1.70
CA LYS A 93 12.45 -5.30 1.87
C LYS A 93 13.07 -5.85 0.58
N ASN A 94 12.66 -5.38 -0.60
CA ASN A 94 13.01 -6.01 -1.89
C ASN A 94 14.00 -5.19 -2.76
N GLY A 95 14.56 -4.07 -2.29
CA GLY A 95 15.60 -3.36 -3.05
C GLY A 95 15.99 -1.98 -2.52
N PHE A 96 17.29 -1.69 -2.64
CA PHE A 96 18.15 -0.50 -2.50
C PHE A 96 17.60 0.95 -2.35
N LEU A 97 16.29 1.20 -2.20
CA LEU A 97 15.66 2.53 -2.06
C LEU A 97 15.35 2.94 -0.60
N ASP A 98 15.96 2.25 0.36
CA ASP A 98 15.50 2.06 1.74
C ASP A 98 15.52 3.32 2.66
N ARG A 99 16.25 4.39 2.31
CA ARG A 99 16.43 5.53 3.25
C ARG A 99 15.67 6.80 2.87
N ARG A 100 15.57 7.13 1.58
CA ARG A 100 14.93 8.39 1.13
C ARG A 100 13.41 8.26 0.99
N GLY A 101 12.90 7.11 0.54
CA GLY A 101 11.46 6.88 0.37
C GLY A 101 10.68 6.90 1.68
N ARG A 102 11.19 6.19 2.71
CA ARG A 102 10.57 6.18 4.06
C ARG A 102 10.52 7.59 4.67
N HIS A 103 11.62 8.34 4.60
CA HIS A 103 11.66 9.70 5.12
C HIS A 103 10.67 10.63 4.42
N ARG A 104 10.50 10.51 3.09
CA ARG A 104 9.51 11.30 2.33
C ARG A 104 8.09 11.02 2.82
N ILE A 105 7.70 9.75 2.96
CA ILE A 105 6.35 9.38 3.42
C ILE A 105 6.11 9.88 4.84
N TYR A 106 7.05 9.67 5.77
CA TYR A 106 6.89 10.22 7.13
C TYR A 106 6.77 11.74 7.14
N ALA A 107 7.49 12.44 6.27
CA ALA A 107 7.34 13.89 6.13
C ALA A 107 5.95 14.28 5.59
N ILE A 108 5.38 13.52 4.66
CA ILE A 108 4.02 13.77 4.16
C ILE A 108 2.97 13.45 5.24
N ILE A 109 3.09 12.32 5.95
CA ILE A 109 2.18 11.98 7.05
C ILE A 109 2.17 13.09 8.10
N LYS A 110 3.34 13.59 8.51
CA LYS A 110 3.43 14.73 9.44
C LYS A 110 2.75 15.99 8.92
N LYS A 111 2.82 16.26 7.60
CA LYS A 111 2.10 17.39 6.98
C LYS A 111 0.59 17.18 7.02
N VAL A 112 0.13 15.96 6.72
CA VAL A 112 -1.29 15.60 6.79
C VAL A 112 -1.82 15.81 8.21
N ASP A 113 -1.12 15.30 9.22
CA ASP A 113 -1.51 15.46 10.63
C ASP A 113 -1.66 16.94 11.00
N LYS A 114 -0.69 17.77 10.59
CA LYS A 114 -0.73 19.21 10.80
C LYS A 114 -1.92 19.88 10.11
N GLU A 115 -2.28 19.49 8.89
CA GLU A 115 -3.48 20.03 8.23
C GLU A 115 -4.78 19.54 8.87
N LEU A 116 -4.83 18.31 9.39
CA LEU A 116 -5.98 17.81 10.16
C LEU A 116 -6.17 18.55 11.49
N GLU A 117 -5.08 18.93 12.16
CA GLU A 117 -5.12 19.78 13.36
C GLU A 117 -5.70 21.15 13.04
N LYS A 118 -5.18 21.83 12.01
CA LYS A 118 -5.70 23.14 11.61
C LYS A 118 -7.14 23.08 11.11
N LEU A 119 -7.53 22.00 10.42
CA LEU A 119 -8.92 21.73 10.06
C LEU A 119 -9.80 21.61 11.30
N THR A 120 -9.30 20.92 12.34
CA THR A 120 -10.01 20.80 13.62
C THR A 120 -10.19 22.18 14.26
N GLU A 121 -9.15 23.01 14.29
CA GLU A 121 -9.26 24.39 14.80
C GLU A 121 -10.27 25.22 14.03
N ASP A 122 -10.27 25.15 12.70
CA ASP A 122 -11.17 25.95 11.85
C ASP A 122 -12.63 25.51 11.99
N VAL A 123 -12.88 24.21 12.20
CA VAL A 123 -14.24 23.69 12.51
C VAL A 123 -14.71 24.16 13.88
N LEU A 124 -13.81 24.25 14.87
CA LEU A 124 -14.15 24.72 16.22
C LEU A 124 -14.34 26.24 16.29
N LYS A 125 -13.61 27.00 15.46
CA LYS A 125 -13.80 28.44 15.25
C LYS A 125 -15.09 28.63 14.45
N LYS A 126 -16.24 28.62 15.15
CA LYS A 126 -17.61 28.70 14.60
C LYS A 126 -17.91 29.91 13.68
N GLU A 127 -16.95 30.80 13.42
CA GLU A 127 -17.12 31.95 12.53
C GLU A 127 -16.50 31.71 11.14
N LYS A 128 -17.37 31.82 10.11
CA LYS A 128 -17.11 32.29 8.73
C LYS A 128 -15.92 31.76 7.91
N ASN A 129 -15.28 30.67 8.29
CA ASN A 129 -14.12 30.14 7.56
C ASN A 129 -14.43 28.90 6.68
N ASN A 130 -15.64 28.79 6.11
CA ASN A 130 -16.01 27.69 5.22
C ASN A 130 -15.05 27.53 4.03
N LEU A 131 -14.53 28.64 3.50
CA LEU A 131 -13.57 28.63 2.40
C LEU A 131 -12.21 28.06 2.85
N ASN A 132 -11.76 28.37 4.07
CA ASN A 132 -10.54 27.79 4.62
C ASN A 132 -10.70 26.29 4.89
N ILE A 133 -11.85 25.87 5.39
CA ILE A 133 -12.17 24.44 5.58
C ILE A 133 -12.08 23.70 4.25
N LEU A 134 -12.70 24.23 3.18
CA LEU A 134 -12.64 23.64 1.86
C LEU A 134 -11.20 23.55 1.34
N LYS A 135 -10.44 24.66 1.45
CA LYS A 135 -9.03 24.67 1.07
C LYS A 135 -8.22 23.59 1.81
N ARG A 136 -8.45 23.40 3.10
CA ARG A 136 -7.77 22.35 3.87
C ARG A 136 -8.14 20.95 3.42
N LEU A 137 -9.40 20.71 3.08
CA LEU A 137 -9.84 19.42 2.54
C LEU A 137 -9.11 19.11 1.23
N ASP A 138 -8.95 20.11 0.35
CA ASP A 138 -8.21 19.98 -0.90
C ASP A 138 -6.71 19.77 -0.67
N ASP A 139 -6.10 20.52 0.26
CA ASP A 139 -4.69 20.38 0.63
C ASP A 139 -4.41 18.96 1.18
N ILE A 140 -5.28 18.45 2.06
CA ILE A 140 -5.18 17.08 2.61
C ILE A 140 -5.35 16.05 1.49
N ARG A 141 -6.31 16.26 0.58
CA ARG A 141 -6.52 15.39 -0.59
C ARG A 141 -5.26 15.35 -1.48
N GLY A 142 -4.63 16.49 -1.72
CA GLY A 142 -3.37 16.57 -2.48
C GLY A 142 -2.27 15.75 -1.83
N LEU A 143 -2.08 15.88 -0.52
CA LEU A 143 -1.08 15.11 0.23
C LEU A 143 -1.37 13.59 0.24
N ILE A 144 -2.65 13.20 0.24
CA ILE A 144 -3.08 11.81 0.12
C ILE A 144 -2.71 11.26 -1.27
N LEU A 145 -2.96 12.03 -2.33
CA LEU A 145 -2.62 11.64 -3.69
C LEU A 145 -1.10 11.54 -3.90
N ASP A 146 -0.31 12.41 -3.26
CA ASP A 146 1.16 12.34 -3.27
C ASP A 146 1.73 11.05 -2.65
N ILE A 147 0.95 10.37 -1.80
CA ILE A 147 1.30 9.07 -1.20
C ILE A 147 0.77 7.91 -2.05
N TYR A 148 -0.38 8.12 -2.70
CA TYR A 148 -1.04 7.11 -3.53
C TYR A 148 -0.28 6.84 -4.84
N LEU A 149 0.25 7.89 -5.48
CA LEU A 149 0.97 7.86 -6.76
C LEU A 149 2.42 7.37 -6.61
#